data_AF-A0A849S1C7-F1
#
_entry.id   AF-A0A849S1C7-F1
#
_cell.length_a   1.000
_cell.length_b   1.000
_cell.length_c   1.000
_cell.angle_alpha   90.00
_cell.angle_beta   90.00
_cell.angle_gamma   90.00
#
_symmetry.space_group_name_H-M   'P 1'
#
loop_
_entity.id
_entity.type
_entity.pdbx_description
1 polymer ?
#
loop_
_entity_poly.entity_id
_entity_poly.type
_entity_poly.pdbx_seq_one_letter_code
_entity_poly.pdbx_strand_id
1 'polypeptide(L)'
;MKVILTEKPSVARDIAKCLHINQKREGYFEGNGYQITWAFGHLLALKEPDDYQSAWKRWSLATLPIIPSEFGLKVRGDASAQQQLQTIKRLFAHADEIICATDAGREGELIFRYILSWSGCVGKPAKRLWISSLTDEAIRKGFGHLQDLQVYDGLYRAAKCRSEADWIVGLNATRWYTLKYG
;
A
#
# COMPACT_ATOMS: atom_id res chain seq x y z
N MET A 1 13.45 16.43 2.13
CA MET A 1 12.06 16.46 2.60
C MET A 1 11.65 15.09 3.12
N LYS A 2 10.91 15.00 4.25
CA LYS A 2 10.35 13.72 4.74
C LYS A 2 8.93 13.52 4.22
N VAL A 3 8.59 12.31 3.77
CA VAL A 3 7.24 12.01 3.25
C VAL A 3 6.52 11.03 4.15
N ILE A 4 5.36 11.40 4.67
CA ILE A 4 4.49 10.53 5.48
C ILE A 4 3.36 10.01 4.59
N LEU A 5 3.20 8.68 4.52
CA LEU A 5 2.07 8.04 3.85
C LEU A 5 1.11 7.44 4.89
N THR A 6 -0.13 7.91 4.88
CA THR A 6 -1.23 7.34 5.69
C THR A 6 -2.17 6.48 4.86
N GLU A 7 -3.05 5.73 5.50
CA GLU A 7 -4.02 4.86 4.80
C GLU A 7 -5.20 5.62 4.19
N LYS A 8 -5.55 6.78 4.77
CA LYS A 8 -6.73 7.57 4.39
C LYS A 8 -6.55 9.07 4.67
N PRO A 9 -7.31 9.95 3.98
CA PRO A 9 -7.17 11.40 4.11
C PRO A 9 -7.43 11.94 5.53
N SER A 10 -8.30 11.29 6.31
CA SER A 10 -8.60 11.74 7.68
C SER A 10 -7.37 11.63 8.58
N VAL A 11 -6.65 10.51 8.53
CA VAL A 11 -5.43 10.28 9.30
C VAL A 11 -4.35 11.29 8.92
N ALA A 12 -4.19 11.57 7.61
CA ALA A 12 -3.25 12.59 7.17
C ALA A 12 -3.58 13.98 7.72
N ARG A 13 -4.86 14.32 7.81
CA ARG A 13 -5.32 15.59 8.39
C ARG A 13 -5.03 15.67 9.88
N ASP A 14 -5.24 14.59 10.63
CA ASP A 14 -4.99 14.57 12.08
C ASP A 14 -3.49 14.67 12.37
N ILE A 15 -2.64 13.99 11.59
CA ILE A 15 -1.18 14.15 11.67
C ILE A 15 -0.77 15.58 11.27
N ALA A 16 -1.34 16.14 10.20
CA ALA A 16 -1.02 17.51 9.76
C ALA A 16 -1.36 18.55 10.85
N LYS A 17 -2.51 18.42 11.51
CA LYS A 17 -2.89 19.26 12.65
C LYS A 17 -1.89 19.14 13.80
N CYS A 18 -1.53 17.92 14.16
CA CYS A 18 -0.59 17.64 15.25
C CYS A 18 0.82 18.22 14.99
N LEU A 19 1.25 18.23 13.72
CA LEU A 19 2.52 18.78 13.27
C LEU A 19 2.44 20.27 12.85
N HIS A 20 1.30 20.93 13.08
CA HIS A 20 1.05 22.32 12.72
C HIS A 20 1.30 22.65 11.23
N ILE A 21 0.91 21.73 10.35
CA ILE A 21 1.04 21.84 8.89
C ILE A 21 -0.30 22.25 8.28
N ASN A 22 -0.33 23.45 7.69
CA ASN A 22 -1.56 24.06 7.19
C ASN A 22 -1.61 24.20 5.66
N GLN A 23 -0.49 24.07 4.93
CA GLN A 23 -0.53 24.20 3.47
C GLN A 23 -1.06 22.91 2.84
N LYS A 24 -2.25 23.01 2.26
CA LYS A 24 -2.85 21.94 1.48
C LYS A 24 -2.43 22.04 0.03
N ARG A 25 -2.01 20.92 -0.54
CA ARG A 25 -1.73 20.73 -1.96
C ARG A 25 -2.69 19.68 -2.52
N GLU A 26 -2.64 19.47 -3.83
CA GLU A 26 -3.42 18.41 -4.46
C GLU A 26 -2.84 17.03 -4.07
N GLY A 27 -3.59 16.29 -3.25
CA GLY A 27 -3.23 14.93 -2.81
C GLY A 27 -2.24 14.83 -1.63
N TYR A 28 -1.84 15.95 -1.01
CA TYR A 28 -0.96 15.97 0.17
C TYR A 28 -1.02 17.31 0.94
N PHE A 29 -0.45 17.32 2.14
CA PHE A 29 -0.13 18.54 2.91
C PHE A 29 1.37 18.76 2.93
N GLU A 30 1.82 20.00 3.06
CA GLU A 30 3.24 20.37 3.03
C GLU A 30 3.56 21.44 4.08
N GLY A 31 4.68 21.27 4.78
CA GLY A 31 5.16 22.25 5.75
C GLY A 31 6.10 21.63 6.78
N ASN A 32 6.86 22.48 7.48
CA ASN A 32 7.73 22.07 8.59
C ASN A 32 8.70 20.91 8.24
N GLY A 33 9.15 20.83 6.98
CA GLY A 33 10.05 19.75 6.51
C GLY A 33 9.36 18.42 6.21
N TYR A 34 8.03 18.37 6.22
CA TYR A 34 7.22 17.20 5.90
C TYR A 34 6.29 17.43 4.71
N GLN A 35 6.06 16.34 3.98
CA GLN A 35 4.95 16.19 3.04
C GLN A 35 4.08 15.01 3.50
N ILE A 36 2.81 15.25 3.82
CA ILE A 36 1.89 14.22 4.33
C ILE A 36 0.89 13.88 3.23
N THR A 37 0.97 12.68 2.69
CA THR A 37 0.05 12.14 1.69
C THR A 37 -0.70 10.93 2.26
N TRP A 38 -1.67 10.42 1.50
CA TRP A 38 -2.56 9.36 1.93
C TRP A 38 -2.90 8.42 0.78
N ALA A 39 -3.25 7.19 1.13
CA ALA A 39 -3.93 6.26 0.24
C ALA A 39 -5.46 6.41 0.36
N PHE A 40 -6.20 5.55 -0.36
CA PHE A 40 -7.64 5.33 -0.18
C PHE A 40 -7.87 3.87 0.19
N GLY A 41 -7.19 3.39 1.24
CA GLY A 41 -6.99 1.97 1.46
C GLY A 41 -6.11 1.34 0.38
N HIS A 42 -6.50 0.19 -0.15
CA HIS A 42 -5.76 -0.52 -1.21
C HIS A 42 -5.90 0.17 -2.58
N LEU A 43 -4.91 0.99 -2.94
CA LEU A 43 -4.76 1.59 -4.28
C LEU A 43 -4.16 0.61 -5.32
N LEU A 44 -3.60 -0.49 -4.84
CA LEU A 44 -2.96 -1.52 -5.64
C LEU A 44 -3.58 -2.88 -5.30
N ALA A 45 -3.64 -3.74 -6.30
CA ALA A 45 -4.04 -5.13 -6.14
C ALA A 45 -3.03 -6.03 -6.87
N LEU A 46 -3.09 -7.33 -6.58
CA LEU A 46 -2.41 -8.31 -7.42
C LEU A 46 -2.98 -8.26 -8.83
N LYS A 47 -2.12 -8.45 -9.82
CA LYS A 47 -2.51 -8.62 -11.23
C LYS A 47 -3.46 -9.81 -11.37
N GLU A 48 -4.40 -9.69 -12.30
CA GLU A 48 -5.30 -10.75 -12.70
C GLU A 48 -4.61 -11.69 -13.70
N PRO A 49 -5.11 -12.91 -13.92
CA PRO A 49 -4.46 -13.86 -14.82
C PRO A 49 -4.19 -13.31 -16.23
N ASP A 50 -5.13 -12.55 -16.79
CA ASP A 50 -4.99 -11.96 -18.13
C ASP A 50 -3.98 -10.81 -18.20
N ASP A 51 -3.57 -10.23 -17.06
CA ASP A 51 -2.46 -9.29 -16.98
C ASP A 51 -1.09 -10.00 -17.11
N TYR A 52 -1.03 -11.33 -16.92
CA TYR A 52 0.17 -12.15 -17.10
C TYR A 52 0.20 -12.83 -18.45
N GLN A 53 -0.91 -13.48 -18.82
CA GLN A 53 -1.04 -14.21 -20.08
C GLN A 53 -2.44 -14.01 -20.66
N SER A 54 -2.53 -13.47 -21.88
CA SER A 54 -3.82 -13.27 -22.56
C SER A 54 -4.64 -14.55 -22.67
N ALA A 55 -3.97 -15.71 -22.79
CA ALA A 55 -4.60 -17.03 -22.80
C ALA A 55 -5.37 -17.35 -21.50
N TRP A 56 -4.98 -16.79 -20.36
CA TRP A 56 -5.66 -16.99 -19.07
C TRP A 56 -6.92 -16.14 -18.90
N LYS A 57 -7.26 -15.29 -19.87
CA LYS A 57 -8.53 -14.57 -19.91
C LYS A 57 -9.70 -15.52 -20.10
N ARG A 58 -9.56 -16.52 -20.98
CA ARG A 58 -10.58 -17.54 -21.20
C ARG A 58 -10.44 -18.65 -20.15
N TRP A 59 -11.55 -18.98 -19.51
CA TRP A 59 -11.57 -20.03 -18.49
C TRP A 59 -11.56 -21.40 -19.18
N SER A 60 -10.63 -22.27 -18.77
CA SER A 60 -10.49 -23.63 -19.28
C SER A 60 -9.89 -24.51 -18.19
N LEU A 61 -10.32 -25.78 -18.12
CA LEU A 61 -9.72 -26.74 -17.19
C LEU A 61 -8.25 -27.03 -17.54
N ALA A 62 -7.87 -26.91 -18.81
CA ALA A 62 -6.52 -27.16 -19.27
C ALA A 62 -5.51 -26.09 -18.82
N THR A 63 -5.98 -24.92 -18.39
CA THR A 63 -5.12 -23.83 -17.89
C THR A 63 -5.01 -23.80 -16.37
N LEU A 64 -5.74 -24.68 -15.66
CA LEU A 64 -5.69 -24.76 -14.21
C LEU A 64 -4.67 -25.81 -13.73
N PRO A 65 -3.94 -25.56 -12.62
CA PRO A 65 -3.98 -24.32 -11.83
C PRO A 65 -3.17 -23.18 -12.47
N ILE A 66 -3.70 -21.96 -12.37
CA ILE A 66 -3.00 -20.72 -12.70
C ILE A 66 -2.17 -20.29 -11.50
N ILE A 67 -0.85 -20.32 -11.68
CA ILE A 67 0.13 -19.84 -10.70
C ILE A 67 1.17 -19.03 -11.47
N PRO A 68 1.27 -17.70 -11.28
CA PRO A 68 2.30 -16.90 -11.92
C PRO A 68 3.67 -17.21 -11.30
N SER A 69 4.75 -17.07 -12.08
CA SER A 69 6.11 -17.21 -11.57
C SER A 69 6.46 -16.13 -10.53
N GLU A 70 5.93 -14.93 -10.73
CA GLU A 70 6.04 -13.80 -9.81
C GLU A 70 4.73 -13.02 -9.78
N PHE A 71 4.34 -12.56 -8.59
CA PHE A 71 3.17 -11.71 -8.42
C PHE A 71 3.48 -10.27 -8.80
N GLY A 72 2.73 -9.75 -9.76
CA GLY A 72 2.76 -8.34 -10.13
C GLY A 72 1.65 -7.55 -9.45
N LEU A 73 1.88 -6.25 -9.26
CA LEU A 73 0.88 -5.30 -8.79
C LEU A 73 0.26 -4.54 -9.97
N LYS A 74 -1.02 -4.24 -9.87
CA LYS A 74 -1.72 -3.30 -10.76
C LYS A 74 -2.49 -2.28 -9.96
N VAL A 75 -2.74 -1.13 -10.61
CA VAL A 75 -3.56 -0.07 -10.02
C VAL A 75 -5.00 -0.56 -9.91
N ARG A 76 -5.59 -0.34 -8.73
CA ARG A 76 -6.98 -0.59 -8.42
C ARG A 76 -7.69 0.75 -8.20
N GLY A 77 -8.88 0.90 -8.79
CA GLY A 77 -9.73 2.07 -8.60
C GLY A 77 -9.87 2.92 -9.85
N ASP A 78 -10.47 4.09 -9.66
CA ASP A 78 -10.83 5.04 -10.69
C ASP A 78 -9.67 6.01 -11.03
N ALA A 79 -9.97 7.04 -11.83
CA ALA A 79 -9.00 8.08 -12.20
C ALA A 79 -8.43 8.82 -10.98
N SER A 80 -9.22 8.98 -9.91
CA SER A 80 -8.79 9.62 -8.66
C SER A 80 -7.73 8.77 -7.94
N ALA A 81 -7.97 7.46 -7.83
CA ALA A 81 -6.98 6.53 -7.28
C ALA A 81 -5.66 6.54 -8.07
N GLN A 82 -5.74 6.57 -9.40
CA GLN A 82 -4.57 6.67 -10.27
C GLN A 82 -3.80 7.98 -10.05
N GLN A 83 -4.51 9.12 -10.02
CA GLN A 83 -3.90 10.42 -9.78
C GLN A 83 -3.22 10.48 -8.41
N GLN A 84 -3.87 9.91 -7.37
CA GLN A 84 -3.30 9.85 -6.03
C GLN A 84 -2.02 8.99 -5.99
N LEU A 85 -2.00 7.83 -6.66
CA LEU A 85 -0.78 7.03 -6.79
C LEU A 85 0.36 7.76 -7.48
N GLN A 86 0.07 8.53 -8.54
CA GLN A 86 1.09 9.33 -9.22
C GLN A 86 1.64 10.43 -8.30
N THR A 87 0.76 11.08 -7.51
CA THR A 87 1.17 12.03 -6.47
C THR A 87 2.11 11.36 -5.47
N ILE A 88 1.72 10.20 -4.91
CA ILE A 88 2.55 9.47 -3.94
C ILE A 88 3.91 9.10 -4.56
N LYS A 89 3.92 8.56 -5.78
CA LYS A 89 5.15 8.16 -6.49
C LYS A 89 6.11 9.34 -6.67
N ARG A 90 5.60 10.50 -7.08
CA ARG A 90 6.40 11.73 -7.21
C ARG A 90 6.99 12.14 -5.86
N LEU A 91 6.19 12.15 -4.80
CA LEU A 91 6.68 12.53 -3.46
C LEU A 91 7.75 11.55 -2.97
N PHE A 92 7.55 10.24 -3.12
CA PHE A 92 8.53 9.22 -2.72
C PHE A 92 9.85 9.36 -3.48
N ALA A 93 9.79 9.63 -4.79
CA ALA A 93 10.98 9.84 -5.61
C ALA A 93 11.85 11.01 -5.14
N HIS A 94 11.26 12.05 -4.54
CA HIS A 94 11.98 13.21 -3.99
C HIS A 94 12.17 13.18 -2.47
N ALA A 95 11.70 12.13 -1.79
CA ALA A 95 11.84 11.99 -0.34
C ALA A 95 13.29 11.65 0.07
N ASP A 96 13.78 12.26 1.15
CA ASP A 96 15.02 11.81 1.83
C ASP A 96 14.72 10.61 2.73
N GLU A 97 13.53 10.59 3.33
CA GLU A 97 13.04 9.54 4.22
C GLU A 97 11.52 9.40 4.04
N ILE A 98 11.03 8.17 3.98
CA ILE A 98 9.61 7.84 3.87
C ILE A 98 9.12 7.28 5.21
N ILE A 99 7.99 7.76 5.70
CA ILE A 99 7.39 7.33 6.97
C ILE A 99 6.07 6.62 6.67
N CYS A 100 6.02 5.34 7.03
CA CYS A 100 4.80 4.54 7.03
C CYS A 100 3.94 4.92 8.25
N ALA A 101 2.79 5.53 7.99
CA ALA A 101 1.81 5.93 9.00
C ALA A 101 0.41 5.33 8.68
N THR A 102 0.39 4.13 8.09
CA THR A 102 -0.83 3.32 7.93
C THR A 102 -1.21 2.65 9.25
N ASP A 103 -2.39 2.02 9.32
CA ASP A 103 -2.87 1.41 10.55
C ASP A 103 -1.88 0.35 11.09
N ALA A 104 -1.74 0.26 12.42
CA ALA A 104 -0.82 -0.65 13.11
C ALA A 104 -1.26 -2.12 13.01
N GLY A 105 -1.04 -2.73 11.84
CA GLY A 105 -1.40 -4.11 11.57
C GLY A 105 -0.91 -4.62 10.21
N ARG A 106 -1.24 -5.89 9.92
CA ARG A 106 -0.83 -6.57 8.67
C ARG A 106 -1.31 -5.85 7.41
N GLU A 107 -2.56 -5.42 7.39
CA GLU A 107 -3.14 -4.73 6.23
C GLU A 107 -2.46 -3.38 5.98
N GLY A 108 -2.22 -2.60 7.04
CA GLY A 108 -1.51 -1.33 6.93
C GLY A 108 -0.09 -1.50 6.39
N GLU A 109 0.64 -2.53 6.83
CA GLU A 109 1.94 -2.87 6.23
C GLU A 109 1.82 -3.23 4.75
N LEU A 110 0.82 -4.04 4.39
CA LEU A 110 0.62 -4.47 3.01
C LEU A 110 0.35 -3.29 2.07
N ILE A 111 -0.56 -2.39 2.46
CA ILE A 111 -0.90 -1.18 1.71
C ILE A 111 0.36 -0.34 1.46
N PHE A 112 1.10 -0.02 2.53
CA PHE A 112 2.30 0.80 2.42
C PHE A 112 3.36 0.15 1.52
N ARG A 113 3.63 -1.14 1.74
CA ARG A 113 4.68 -1.87 1.03
C ARG A 113 4.35 -2.10 -0.43
N TYR A 114 3.08 -2.31 -0.79
CA TYR A 114 2.65 -2.37 -2.19
C TYR A 114 2.89 -1.03 -2.89
N ILE A 115 2.53 0.09 -2.25
CA ILE A 115 2.77 1.42 -2.83
C ILE A 115 4.27 1.71 -2.94
N LEU A 116 5.07 1.36 -1.94
CA LEU A 116 6.53 1.48 -1.96
C LEU A 116 7.17 0.67 -3.10
N SER A 117 6.70 -0.57 -3.30
CA SER A 117 7.17 -1.45 -4.37
C SER A 117 6.78 -0.92 -5.75
N TRP A 118 5.51 -0.56 -5.94
CA TRP A 118 4.99 -0.07 -7.22
C TRP A 118 5.59 1.28 -7.63
N SER A 119 5.88 2.14 -6.66
CA SER A 119 6.54 3.44 -6.91
C SER A 119 8.03 3.30 -7.27
N GLY A 120 8.63 2.10 -7.14
CA GLY A 120 10.04 1.86 -7.42
C GLY A 120 10.98 2.42 -6.34
N CYS A 121 10.47 2.67 -5.13
CA CYS A 121 11.18 3.40 -4.07
C CYS A 121 11.63 2.50 -2.90
N VAL A 122 11.71 1.17 -3.10
CA VAL A 122 12.06 0.19 -2.05
C VAL A 122 13.44 0.45 -1.40
N GLY A 123 14.38 1.04 -2.13
CA GLY A 123 15.72 1.38 -1.62
C GLY A 123 15.80 2.68 -0.81
N LYS A 124 14.71 3.44 -0.70
CA LYS A 124 14.70 4.71 0.05
C LYS A 124 14.73 4.44 1.57
N PRO A 125 15.41 5.28 2.36
CA PRO A 125 15.31 5.23 3.81
C PRO A 125 13.85 5.30 4.24
N ALA A 126 13.42 4.36 5.07
CA ALA A 126 12.04 4.29 5.51
C ALA A 126 11.90 3.92 6.98
N LYS A 127 10.94 4.59 7.63
CA LYS A 127 10.58 4.41 9.04
C LYS A 127 9.12 4.03 9.18
N ARG A 128 8.78 3.46 10.32
CA ARG A 128 7.42 3.08 10.70
C ARG A 128 6.97 3.87 11.93
N LEU A 129 5.85 4.57 11.78
CA LEU A 129 5.07 5.14 12.87
C LEU A 129 4.06 4.08 13.34
N TRP A 130 4.28 3.49 14.51
CA TRP A 130 3.41 2.43 15.05
C TRP A 130 2.52 2.97 16.17
N ILE A 131 1.32 3.42 15.82
CA ILE A 131 0.33 3.98 16.76
C ILE A 131 -1.04 3.33 16.56
N SER A 132 -1.74 3.08 17.67
CA SER A 132 -3.12 2.55 17.69
C SER A 132 -4.18 3.62 17.99
N SER A 133 -3.74 4.85 18.29
CA SER A 133 -4.59 6.00 18.63
C SER A 133 -4.15 7.22 17.84
N LEU A 134 -5.11 8.04 17.42
CA LEU A 134 -4.90 9.29 16.68
C LEU A 134 -4.99 10.54 17.58
N THR A 135 -4.87 10.38 18.90
CA THR A 135 -4.74 11.53 19.79
C THR A 135 -3.43 12.27 19.55
N ASP A 136 -3.42 13.59 19.74
CA ASP A 136 -2.22 14.41 19.57
C ASP A 136 -1.02 13.90 20.38
N GLU A 137 -1.27 13.42 21.60
CA GLU A 137 -0.24 12.82 22.45
C GLU A 137 0.33 11.54 21.85
N ALA A 138 -0.52 10.63 21.35
CA ALA A 138 -0.10 9.37 20.75
C ALA A 138 0.71 9.63 19.47
N ILE A 139 0.27 10.58 18.63
CA ILE A 139 0.97 10.97 17.42
C ILE A 139 2.36 11.53 17.78
N ARG A 140 2.44 12.53 18.67
CA ARG A 140 3.74 13.12 19.09
C ARG A 140 4.69 12.08 19.67
N LYS A 141 4.19 11.24 20.59
CA LYS A 141 4.98 10.16 21.20
C LYS A 141 5.45 9.15 20.14
N GLY A 142 4.59 8.80 19.20
CA GLY A 142 4.91 7.89 18.10
C GLY A 142 6.02 8.43 17.18
N PHE A 143 5.97 9.73 16.84
CA PHE A 143 7.05 10.36 16.06
C PHE A 143 8.39 10.42 16.81
N GLY A 144 8.37 10.46 18.15
CA GLY A 144 9.57 10.31 18.98
C GLY A 144 10.16 8.90 19.02
N HIS A 145 9.40 7.89 18.59
CA HIS A 145 9.78 6.46 18.66
C HIS A 145 9.64 5.76 17.30
N LEU A 146 9.93 6.47 16.20
CA LEU A 146 9.95 5.88 14.87
C LEU A 146 10.92 4.71 14.80
N GLN A 147 10.45 3.59 14.26
CA GLN A 147 11.27 2.38 14.09
C GLN A 147 11.69 2.22 12.63
N ASP A 148 12.78 1.49 12.40
CA ASP A 148 13.15 1.10 11.05
C ASP A 148 12.06 0.25 10.42
N LEU A 149 11.72 0.53 9.17
CA LEU A 149 10.66 -0.20 8.46
C LEU A 149 10.96 -1.71 8.40
N GLN A 150 12.25 -2.09 8.35
CA GLN A 150 12.73 -3.48 8.33
C GLN A 150 12.32 -4.30 9.56
N VAL A 151 12.09 -3.66 10.72
CA VAL A 151 11.60 -4.33 11.93
C VAL A 151 10.25 -5.06 11.66
N TYR A 152 9.48 -4.54 10.70
CA TYR A 152 8.16 -5.05 10.33
C TYR A 152 8.18 -5.97 9.10
N ASP A 153 9.35 -6.37 8.59
CA ASP A 153 9.46 -7.25 7.42
C ASP A 153 8.73 -8.58 7.61
N GLY A 154 8.79 -9.18 8.81
CA GLY A 154 8.06 -10.40 9.12
C GLY A 154 6.54 -10.21 9.02
N LEU A 155 6.02 -9.08 9.49
CA LEU A 155 4.61 -8.74 9.44
C LEU A 155 4.14 -8.52 7.99
N TYR A 156 4.95 -7.81 7.20
CA TYR A 156 4.71 -7.63 5.78
C TYR A 156 4.72 -8.95 5.01
N ARG A 157 5.73 -9.81 5.22
CA ARG A 157 5.82 -11.13 4.57
C ARG A 157 4.61 -12.00 4.88
N ALA A 158 4.13 -11.99 6.12
CA ALA A 158 2.91 -12.70 6.50
C ALA A 158 1.67 -12.17 5.77
N ALA A 159 1.53 -10.83 5.66
CA ALA A 159 0.41 -10.21 4.94
C ALA A 159 0.46 -10.51 3.43
N LYS A 160 1.65 -10.40 2.82
CA LYS A 160 1.89 -10.72 1.41
C LYS A 160 1.59 -12.20 1.11
N CYS A 161 2.11 -13.11 1.92
CA CYS A 161 1.88 -14.55 1.77
C CYS A 161 0.40 -14.88 1.83
N ARG A 162 -0.35 -14.28 2.76
CA ARG A 162 -1.81 -14.44 2.83
C ARG A 162 -2.49 -13.93 1.56
N SER A 163 -2.17 -12.71 1.13
CA SER A 163 -2.77 -12.11 -0.07
C SER A 163 -2.53 -12.95 -1.34
N GLU A 164 -1.33 -13.51 -1.50
CA GLU A 164 -0.96 -14.35 -2.64
C GLU A 164 -1.61 -15.75 -2.54
N ALA A 165 -1.69 -16.34 -1.34
CA ALA A 165 -2.38 -17.60 -1.14
C ALA A 165 -3.88 -17.49 -1.41
N ASP A 166 -4.53 -16.43 -0.92
CA ASP A 166 -5.95 -16.17 -1.17
C ASP A 166 -6.22 -15.99 -2.68
N TRP A 167 -5.30 -15.35 -3.40
CA TRP A 167 -5.37 -15.23 -4.86
C TRP A 167 -5.27 -16.59 -5.56
N ILE A 168 -4.28 -17.42 -5.20
CA ILE A 168 -4.08 -18.75 -5.83
C ILE A 168 -5.28 -19.64 -5.55
N VAL A 169 -5.64 -19.81 -4.28
CA VAL A 169 -6.69 -20.74 -3.88
C VAL A 169 -8.05 -20.26 -4.37
N GLY A 170 -8.39 -18.99 -4.13
CA GLY A 170 -9.68 -18.42 -4.51
C GLY A 170 -9.89 -18.47 -6.02
N LEU A 171 -8.93 -17.98 -6.80
CA LEU A 171 -9.06 -17.92 -8.25
C LEU A 171 -9.17 -19.31 -8.88
N ASN A 172 -8.30 -20.24 -8.48
CA ASN A 172 -8.32 -21.57 -9.06
C ASN A 172 -9.54 -22.38 -8.64
N ALA A 173 -9.93 -22.33 -7.37
CA ALA A 173 -11.11 -23.03 -6.88
C ALA A 173 -12.38 -22.50 -7.55
N THR A 174 -12.58 -21.18 -7.59
CA THR A 174 -13.75 -20.58 -8.24
C THR A 174 -13.82 -20.96 -9.72
N ARG A 175 -12.73 -20.83 -10.48
CA ARG A 175 -12.72 -21.20 -11.91
C ARG A 175 -12.99 -22.68 -12.12
N TRP A 176 -12.38 -23.55 -11.32
CA TRP A 176 -12.57 -24.99 -11.43
C TRP A 176 -14.03 -25.39 -11.16
N TYR A 177 -14.61 -24.90 -10.06
CA TYR A 177 -16.00 -25.21 -9.70
C TYR A 177 -16.99 -24.69 -10.76
N THR A 178 -16.82 -23.45 -11.24
CA THR A 178 -17.68 -22.90 -12.30
C THR A 178 -17.57 -23.68 -13.61
N LEU A 179 -16.37 -24.11 -14.01
CA LEU A 179 -16.20 -24.89 -15.25
C LEU A 179 -16.71 -26.32 -15.17
N LYS A 180 -16.77 -26.91 -13.97
CA LYS A 180 -17.20 -28.30 -13.76
C LYS A 180 -18.70 -28.43 -13.53
N TYR A 181 -19.31 -27.45 -12.90
CA TYR A 181 -20.68 -27.56 -12.37
C TYR A 181 -21.58 -26.36 -12.69
N GLY A 182 -21.04 -25.29 -13.28
CA GLY A 182 -21.78 -24.09 -13.67
C GLY A 182 -22.20 -24.08 -15.13
#